data_AF-A0A314UN64-F1
#
_entry.id   AF-A0A314UN64-F1
#
_cell.length_a   1.000
_cell.length_b   1.000
_cell.length_c   1.000
_cell.angle_alpha   90.00
_cell.angle_beta   90.00
_cell.angle_gamma   90.00
#
_symmetry.space_group_name_H-M   'P 1'
#
loop_
_entity.id
_entity.type
_entity.pdbx_description
1 polymer ?
#
loop_
_entity_poly.entity_id
_entity_poly.type
_entity_poly.pdbx_seq_one_letter_code
_entity_poly.pdbx_strand_id
1 'polypeptide(L)'
;MENEGEEKVGNPIELEGIPITPVELSTKNGPGAIFILERASLDVAKVGKTYQPLNSDYHSNFLRKNNRDPALYRPDIVHQVSNSG
;
A
#
# COMPACT_ATOMS: atom_id res chain seq x y z
N MET A 1 -47.01 -4.27 -18.72
CA MET A 1 -45.72 -4.16 -19.41
C MET A 1 -44.82 -3.29 -18.56
N GLU A 2 -44.01 -3.93 -17.73
CA GLU A 2 -42.99 -3.26 -16.93
C GLU A 2 -41.80 -2.98 -17.85
N ASN A 3 -41.32 -1.74 -17.88
CA ASN A 3 -40.14 -1.34 -18.64
C ASN A 3 -38.91 -1.57 -17.75
N GLU A 4 -38.05 -2.51 -18.15
CA GLU A 4 -36.77 -2.76 -17.49
C GLU A 4 -35.73 -1.75 -18.02
N GLY A 5 -35.16 -0.97 -17.12
CA GLY A 5 -34.07 -0.02 -17.42
C GLY A 5 -32.74 -0.75 -17.56
N GLU A 6 -32.05 -0.51 -18.67
CA GLU A 6 -30.71 -1.02 -18.96
C GLU A 6 -29.67 -0.39 -18.01
N GLU A 7 -29.10 -1.18 -17.09
CA GLU A 7 -27.90 -0.81 -16.35
C GLU A 7 -26.66 -1.05 -17.22
N LYS A 8 -25.95 0.04 -17.57
CA LYS A 8 -24.69 -0.02 -18.33
C LYS A 8 -23.60 -0.62 -17.44
N VAL A 9 -23.24 -1.88 -17.69
CA VAL A 9 -22.04 -2.53 -17.13
C VAL A 9 -20.81 -1.69 -17.48
N GLY A 10 -20.23 -1.04 -16.46
CA GLY A 10 -18.99 -0.28 -16.60
C GLY A 10 -17.84 -1.20 -16.99
N ASN A 11 -17.10 -0.82 -18.02
CA ASN A 11 -15.95 -1.58 -18.50
C ASN A 11 -14.90 -1.76 -17.39
N PRO A 12 -14.27 -2.95 -17.26
CA PRO A 12 -13.18 -3.16 -16.31
C PRO A 12 -12.00 -2.24 -16.62
N ILE A 13 -11.48 -1.57 -15.59
CA ILE A 13 -10.26 -0.76 -15.69
C ILE A 13 -9.08 -1.74 -15.78
N GLU A 14 -8.53 -1.92 -16.98
CA GLU A 14 -7.26 -2.62 -17.19
C GLU A 14 -6.12 -1.76 -16.63
N LEU A 15 -5.51 -2.22 -15.53
CA LEU A 15 -4.24 -1.67 -15.03
C LEU A 15 -3.15 -2.68 -15.37
N GLU A 16 -2.30 -2.34 -16.35
CA GLU A 16 -1.21 -3.20 -16.82
C GLU A 16 -0.31 -3.65 -15.67
N GLY A 17 -0.09 -4.97 -15.55
CA GLY A 17 0.88 -5.56 -14.62
C GLY A 17 0.30 -6.25 -13.39
N ILE A 18 -1.01 -6.17 -13.14
CA ILE A 18 -1.66 -6.97 -12.08
C ILE A 18 -2.30 -8.22 -12.70
N PRO A 19 -1.94 -9.45 -12.27
CA PRO A 19 -2.62 -10.65 -12.75
C PRO A 19 -4.09 -10.62 -12.32
N ILE A 20 -5.00 -10.61 -13.31
CA ILE A 20 -6.47 -10.64 -13.13
C ILE A 20 -6.96 -12.06 -12.76
N THR A 21 -6.07 -13.03 -12.63
CA THR A 21 -6.44 -14.40 -12.26
C THR A 21 -6.75 -14.45 -10.75
N PRO A 22 -7.98 -14.80 -10.34
CA PRO A 22 -8.26 -15.06 -8.94
C PRO A 22 -7.41 -16.26 -8.51
N VAL A 23 -6.41 -16.03 -7.67
CA VAL A 23 -5.79 -17.11 -6.92
C VAL A 23 -6.88 -17.66 -6.01
N GLU A 24 -7.25 -18.93 -6.17
CA GLU A 24 -8.12 -19.64 -5.21
C GLU A 24 -7.37 -19.78 -3.89
N LEU A 25 -7.38 -18.70 -3.10
CA LEU A 25 -6.96 -18.73 -1.73
C LEU A 25 -8.06 -19.44 -0.96
N SER A 26 -7.78 -20.61 -0.38
CA SER A 26 -8.75 -21.41 0.35
C SER A 26 -9.53 -20.58 1.39
N THR A 27 -10.75 -20.22 1.00
CA THR A 27 -11.61 -19.35 1.76
C THR A 27 -12.26 -20.22 2.84
N LYS A 28 -11.78 -20.15 4.08
CA LYS A 28 -12.68 -20.48 5.18
C LYS A 28 -13.89 -19.52 5.21
N ASN A 29 -13.79 -18.35 4.55
CA ASN A 29 -14.84 -17.35 4.40
C ASN A 29 -14.74 -16.59 3.03
N GLY A 30 -15.50 -16.97 2.00
CA GLY A 30 -15.80 -16.19 0.77
C GLY A 30 -14.63 -15.65 -0.11
N PRO A 31 -14.90 -15.23 -1.38
CA PRO A 31 -13.87 -14.68 -2.26
C PRO A 31 -13.25 -13.42 -1.65
N GLY A 32 -11.93 -13.45 -1.44
CA GLY A 32 -11.15 -12.34 -0.89
C GLY A 32 -9.88 -12.12 -1.71
N ALA A 33 -9.42 -10.87 -1.79
CA ALA A 33 -8.16 -10.51 -2.43
C ALA A 33 -7.07 -10.29 -1.37
N ILE A 34 -5.84 -10.72 -1.66
CA ILE A 34 -4.65 -10.39 -0.87
C ILE A 34 -3.84 -9.36 -1.64
N PHE A 35 -3.45 -8.28 -0.96
CA PHE A 35 -2.52 -7.28 -1.49
C PHE A 35 -1.17 -7.41 -0.78
N ILE A 36 -0.08 -7.32 -1.54
CA ILE A 36 1.29 -7.30 -1.02
C ILE A 36 1.85 -5.90 -1.28
N LEU A 37 2.12 -5.15 -0.20
CA LEU A 37 2.79 -3.85 -0.28
C LEU A 37 4.30 -4.06 -0.22
N GLU A 38 4.91 -4.23 -1.40
CA GLU A 38 6.36 -4.33 -1.48
C GLU A 38 7.04 -3.01 -1.12
N ARG A 39 8.24 -3.11 -0.51
CA ARG A 39 9.09 -1.97 -0.15
C ARG A 39 8.43 -0.95 0.79
N ALA A 40 7.47 -1.39 1.60
CA ALA A 40 6.88 -0.59 2.66
C ALA A 40 7.98 -0.05 3.60
N SER A 41 8.03 1.27 3.75
CA SER A 41 9.11 1.96 4.46
C SER A 41 8.89 1.94 5.98
N LEU A 42 9.14 0.79 6.61
CA LEU A 42 8.95 0.55 8.05
C LEU A 42 10.27 0.37 8.82
N ASP A 43 11.37 0.91 8.29
CA ASP A 43 12.67 0.84 8.94
C ASP A 43 12.72 1.68 10.22
N VAL A 44 13.31 1.09 11.27
CA VAL A 44 13.56 1.77 12.55
C VAL A 44 15.05 2.04 12.71
N ALA A 45 15.41 3.22 13.18
CA ALA A 45 16.79 3.55 13.52
C ALA A 45 16.89 4.36 14.82
N LYS A 46 18.08 4.33 15.43
CA LYS A 46 18.39 5.16 16.58
C LYS A 46 18.72 6.57 16.12
N VAL A 47 17.80 7.50 16.32
CA VAL A 47 18.00 8.93 16.03
C VAL A 47 18.21 9.65 17.36
N GLY A 48 19.43 10.12 17.60
CA GLY A 48 19.81 10.69 18.89
C GLY A 48 19.80 9.64 20.01
N LYS A 49 18.86 9.75 20.96
CA LYS A 49 18.77 8.87 22.14
C LYS A 49 17.69 7.80 22.03
N THR A 50 16.77 7.91 21.09
CA THR A 50 15.57 7.06 20.97
C THR A 50 15.59 6.26 19.67
N TYR A 51 14.93 5.10 19.67
CA TYR A 51 14.64 4.34 18.46
C TYR A 51 13.31 4.79 17.91
N GLN A 52 13.29 5.19 16.64
CA GLN A 52 12.10 5.73 15.99
C GLN A 52 12.02 5.22 14.54
N PRO A 53 10.80 5.03 14.01
CA PRO A 53 10.61 4.82 12.58
C PRO A 53 11.23 5.97 11.79
N LEU A 54 11.93 5.63 10.71
CA LEU A 54 12.53 6.62 9.82
C LEU A 54 11.44 7.28 9.00
N ASN A 55 11.53 8.61 8.90
CA ASN A 55 10.59 9.44 8.15
C ASN A 55 11.39 10.52 7.41
N SER A 56 11.06 10.77 6.15
CA SER A 56 11.59 11.85 5.33
C SER A 56 11.49 13.22 6.01
N ASP A 57 10.35 13.54 6.63
CA ASP A 57 10.09 14.89 7.13
C ASP A 57 10.91 15.21 8.40
N TYR A 58 10.96 14.25 9.33
CA TYR A 58 11.65 14.43 10.61
C TYR A 58 13.13 14.03 10.59
N HIS A 59 13.51 13.09 9.72
CA HIS A 59 14.83 12.44 9.74
C HIS A 59 15.64 12.60 8.44
N SER A 60 15.27 13.50 7.53
CA SER A 60 15.99 13.75 6.26
C SER A 60 17.50 13.93 6.41
N ASN A 61 17.95 14.74 7.39
CA ASN A 61 19.36 14.98 7.64
C ASN A 61 20.11 13.73 8.14
N PHE A 62 19.46 12.92 8.98
CA PHE A 62 20.01 11.65 9.45
C PHE A 62 20.15 10.66 8.29
N LEU A 63 19.13 10.58 7.43
CA LEU A 63 19.11 9.70 6.26
C LEU A 63 20.24 10.06 5.29
N ARG A 64 20.36 11.34 4.92
CA ARG A 64 21.44 11.82 4.06
C ARG A 64 22.84 11.53 4.60
N LYS A 65 23.06 11.72 5.91
CA LYS A 65 24.35 11.40 6.56
C LYS A 65 24.69 9.91 6.54
N ASN A 66 23.68 9.04 6.47
CA ASN A 66 23.84 7.60 6.38
C ASN A 66 23.71 7.07 4.94
N ASN A 67 23.86 7.94 3.91
CA ASN A 67 23.70 7.60 2.49
C ASN A 67 22.36 6.93 2.15
N ARG A 68 21.29 7.28 2.87
CA ARG A 68 19.92 6.84 2.62
C ARG A 68 19.12 7.98 1.99
N ASP A 69 18.31 7.65 0.98
CA ASP A 69 17.44 8.62 0.32
C ASP A 69 16.19 8.90 1.16
N PRO A 70 15.97 10.14 1.64
CA PRO A 70 14.76 10.50 2.39
C PRO A 70 13.46 10.17 1.67
N ALA A 71 13.41 10.26 0.34
CA ALA A 71 12.20 10.03 -0.44
C ALA A 71 11.62 8.62 -0.27
N LEU A 72 12.45 7.65 0.14
CA LEU A 72 12.06 6.25 0.35
C LEU A 72 11.52 5.96 1.75
N TYR A 73 11.53 6.92 2.67
CA TYR A 73 11.13 6.74 4.06
C TYR A 73 9.83 7.48 4.36
N ARG A 74 8.72 7.00 3.79
CA ARG A 74 7.38 7.59 3.87
C ARG A 74 6.39 6.62 4.57
N PRO A 75 6.52 6.43 5.90
CA PRO A 75 5.67 5.51 6.65
C PRO A 75 4.19 5.92 6.68
N ASP A 76 3.86 7.16 6.30
CA ASP A 76 2.50 7.67 6.16
C ASP A 76 1.70 6.95 5.06
N ILE A 77 2.35 6.56 3.95
CA ILE A 77 1.69 5.85 2.85
C ILE A 77 1.17 4.50 3.33
N VAL A 78 2.01 3.74 4.06
CA VAL A 78 1.63 2.43 4.61
C VAL A 78 0.51 2.58 5.63
N HIS A 79 0.58 3.59 6.49
CA HIS A 79 -0.50 3.88 7.45
C HIS A 79 -1.82 4.21 6.75
N GLN A 80 -1.79 5.04 5.71
CA GLN A 80 -3.01 5.42 4.99
C GLN A 80 -3.66 4.19 4.34
N VAL A 81 -2.88 3.38 3.63
CA VAL A 81 -3.39 2.17 2.95
C VAL A 81 -3.94 1.16 3.94
N SER A 82 -3.28 1.00 5.09
CA SER A 82 -3.75 0.09 6.15
C SER A 82 -5.05 0.55 6.80
N ASN A 83 -5.29 1.86 6.88
CA ASN A 83 -6.47 2.43 7.55
C ASN A 83 -7.65 2.61 6.59
N SER A 84 -7.45 2.43 5.29
CA SER A 84 -8.49 2.61 4.25
C SER A 84 -9.22 1.32 3.86
N GLY A 85 -8.98 0.21 4.57
CA GLY A 85 -9.62 -1.10 4.35
C GLY A 85 -10.78 -1.38 5.29
#